data_AF-A0A0G1ZUF4-F1
#
_entry.id   AF-A0A0G1ZUF4-F1
#
_cell.length_a   1.000
_cell.length_b   1.000
_cell.length_c   1.000
_cell.angle_alpha   90.00
_cell.angle_beta   90.00
_cell.angle_gamma   90.00
#
_symmetry.space_group_name_H-M   'P 1'
#
loop_
_entity.id
_entity.type
_entity.pdbx_description
1 polymer ?
#
loop_
_entity_poly.entity_id
_entity_poly.type
_entity_poly.pdbx_seq_one_letter_code
_entity_poly.pdbx_strand_id
1 'polypeptide(L)'
;MKETKCETLLGQKIRDLRKQQKLSQTDIARELMCSRATISAIEHGIINMRRSPGALGHLAQLLGVNRDELATLVQPAPLRPPLPPRTPDSLGLFVFPEKQIENVHEWNRTRKWRLTDIDFAKLGPAPKWPDDHLTAVVLVPYLQTIHRTFKELWLVFEAIHSSSYDTLAYDNDCFDKRGGLRLQPGVEHKRRLKWEIIDFSPLSYPRETTVSSYHNRSENLPNAGVLAALAHFPKWVRRMNGSTIPPVILPGYQVKDDRVTEVLADKWRLVPVLFWVRMRRFHRGLWPCYNSNPCQNEFSHYPLTIPRWILGP
;
A
#
# COMPACT_ATOMS: atom_id res chain seq x y z
N MET A 1 18.54 -19.22 36.21
CA MET A 1 17.09 -19.46 36.40
C MET A 1 16.47 -19.77 35.04
N LYS A 2 15.95 -20.99 34.82
CA LYS A 2 15.19 -21.30 33.59
C LYS A 2 13.81 -20.66 33.75
N GLU A 3 13.45 -19.78 32.82
CA GLU A 3 12.09 -19.22 32.76
C GLU A 3 11.08 -20.36 32.66
N THR A 4 10.18 -20.42 33.65
CA THR A 4 9.04 -21.34 33.65
C THR A 4 8.12 -20.93 32.51
N LYS A 5 8.12 -21.70 31.41
CA LYS A 5 7.19 -21.51 30.29
C LYS A 5 5.76 -21.48 30.82
N CYS A 6 5.02 -20.42 30.48
CA CYS A 6 3.63 -20.25 30.87
C CYS A 6 2.76 -21.23 30.07
N GLU A 7 2.43 -22.38 30.66
CA GLU A 7 1.59 -23.39 30.01
C GLU A 7 0.12 -22.94 30.02
N THR A 8 -0.46 -22.75 28.84
CA THR A 8 -1.89 -22.41 28.72
C THR A 8 -2.77 -23.61 29.09
N LEU A 9 -3.95 -23.36 29.67
CA LEU A 9 -4.93 -24.40 30.03
C LEU A 9 -5.30 -25.31 28.83
N LEU A 10 -5.43 -24.72 27.64
CA LEU A 10 -5.64 -25.46 26.40
C LEU A 10 -4.45 -26.37 26.05
N GLY A 11 -3.23 -25.83 26.06
CA GLY A 11 -2.02 -26.58 25.74
C GLY A 11 -1.79 -27.76 26.69
N GLN A 12 -2.10 -27.57 27.98
CA GLN A 12 -2.04 -28.62 28.99
C GLN A 12 -3.11 -29.71 28.75
N LYS A 13 -4.36 -29.32 28.51
CA LYS A 13 -5.45 -30.28 28.20
C LYS A 13 -5.14 -31.11 26.95
N ILE A 14 -4.65 -30.50 25.88
CA ILE A 14 -4.24 -31.20 24.64
C ILE A 14 -3.13 -32.20 24.93
N ARG A 15 -2.12 -31.81 25.72
CA ARG A 15 -1.02 -32.67 26.11
C ARG A 15 -1.49 -33.87 26.93
N ASP A 16 -2.41 -33.65 27.87
CA ASP A 16 -2.94 -34.70 28.74
C ASP A 16 -3.80 -35.70 27.97
N LEU A 17 -4.69 -35.23 27.10
CA LEU A 17 -5.47 -36.07 26.19
C LEU A 17 -4.57 -36.91 25.27
N ARG A 18 -3.54 -36.29 24.69
CA ARG A 18 -2.56 -36.99 23.86
C ARG A 18 -1.85 -38.10 24.65
N LYS A 19 -1.40 -37.82 25.88
CA LYS A 19 -0.72 -38.80 26.73
C LYS A 19 -1.65 -39.93 27.16
N GLN A 20 -2.90 -39.63 27.48
CA GLN A 20 -3.92 -40.64 27.82
C GLN A 20 -4.14 -41.63 26.66
N GLN A 21 -4.09 -41.14 25.42
CA GLN A 21 -4.21 -41.95 24.21
C GLN A 21 -2.87 -42.57 23.75
N LYS A 22 -1.79 -42.41 24.53
CA LYS A 22 -0.44 -42.91 24.21
C LYS A 22 0.11 -42.42 22.86
N LEU A 23 -0.36 -41.26 22.38
CA LEU A 23 0.07 -40.66 21.12
C LEU A 23 1.34 -39.82 21.32
N SER A 24 2.28 -39.89 20.38
CA SER A 24 3.40 -38.95 20.34
C SER A 24 3.01 -37.63 19.67
N GLN A 25 3.77 -36.56 19.91
CA GLN A 25 3.59 -35.31 19.17
C GLN A 25 3.78 -35.51 17.65
N THR A 26 4.60 -36.48 17.26
CA THR A 26 4.86 -36.82 15.86
C THR A 26 3.66 -37.53 15.22
N ASP A 27 2.91 -38.33 15.97
CA ASP A 27 1.72 -39.01 15.46
C ASP A 27 0.59 -38.02 15.19
N ILE A 28 0.35 -37.10 16.12
CA ILE A 28 -0.59 -35.98 15.91
C ILE A 28 -0.14 -35.08 14.75
N ALA A 29 1.17 -34.79 14.66
CA ALA A 29 1.72 -33.95 13.60
C ALA A 29 1.54 -34.59 12.21
N ARG A 30 1.70 -35.92 12.11
CA ARG A 30 1.49 -36.67 10.86
C ARG A 30 0.03 -36.59 10.42
N GLU A 31 -0.90 -36.80 11.34
CA GLU A 31 -2.34 -36.78 11.06
C GLU A 31 -2.84 -35.39 10.64
N LEU A 32 -2.30 -34.34 11.27
CA LEU A 32 -2.65 -32.94 10.97
C LEU A 32 -1.81 -32.34 9.84
N MET A 33 -0.97 -33.13 9.17
CA MET A 33 -0.05 -32.70 8.12
C MET A 33 0.77 -31.45 8.51
N CYS A 34 1.23 -31.39 9.76
CA CYS A 34 2.00 -30.27 10.29
C CYS A 34 3.33 -30.73 10.89
N SER A 35 4.16 -29.78 11.32
CA SER A 35 5.43 -30.13 11.97
C SER A 35 5.22 -30.55 13.43
N ARG A 36 6.08 -31.44 13.96
CA ARG A 36 6.15 -31.75 15.40
C ARG A 36 6.39 -30.49 16.24
N ALA A 37 7.16 -29.53 15.71
CA ALA A 37 7.42 -28.26 16.36
C ALA A 37 6.14 -27.42 16.53
N THR A 38 5.22 -27.50 15.57
CA THR A 38 3.88 -26.88 15.64
C THR A 38 3.08 -27.47 16.80
N ILE A 39 3.01 -28.80 16.93
CA ILE A 39 2.32 -29.47 18.06
C ILE A 39 2.93 -29.09 19.40
N SER A 40 4.27 -29.09 19.49
CA SER A 40 4.96 -28.63 20.69
C SER A 40 4.63 -27.17 21.03
N ALA A 41 4.62 -26.28 20.04
CA ALA A 41 4.29 -24.88 20.26
C ALA A 41 2.82 -24.65 20.70
N ILE A 42 1.90 -25.51 20.26
CA ILE A 42 0.50 -25.51 20.72
C ILE A 42 0.41 -25.95 22.18
N GLU A 43 1.05 -27.06 22.55
CA GLU A 43 1.04 -27.57 23.94
C GLU A 43 1.68 -26.60 24.94
N HIS A 44 2.66 -25.82 24.50
CA HIS A 44 3.29 -24.79 25.32
C HIS A 44 2.59 -23.42 25.23
N GLY A 45 1.45 -23.31 24.53
CA GLY A 45 0.69 -22.07 24.42
C GLY A 45 1.34 -20.96 23.59
N ILE A 46 2.38 -21.29 22.82
CA ILE A 46 3.09 -20.35 21.93
C ILE A 46 2.22 -20.03 20.71
N ILE A 47 1.51 -21.03 20.18
CA ILE A 47 0.56 -20.86 19.07
C ILE A 47 -0.86 -20.74 19.63
N ASN A 48 -1.47 -19.57 19.46
CA ASN A 48 -2.86 -19.35 19.84
C ASN A 48 -3.81 -19.90 18.76
N MET A 49 -4.49 -21.00 19.08
CA MET A 49 -5.44 -21.70 18.22
C MET A 49 -6.71 -20.91 17.87
N ARG A 50 -6.95 -19.73 18.48
CA ARG A 50 -8.08 -18.84 18.14
C ARG A 50 -8.11 -18.46 16.65
N ARG A 51 -6.95 -18.30 16.03
CA ARG A 51 -6.84 -17.91 14.61
C ARG A 51 -7.04 -19.09 13.64
N SER A 52 -7.15 -20.31 14.17
CA SER A 52 -7.24 -21.53 13.37
C SER A 52 -8.36 -22.45 13.89
N PRO A 53 -9.64 -22.02 13.86
CA PRO A 53 -10.76 -22.82 14.37
C PRO A 53 -10.91 -24.18 13.67
N GLY A 54 -10.51 -24.29 12.40
CA GLY A 54 -10.45 -25.58 11.69
C GLY A 54 -9.39 -26.54 12.26
N ALA A 55 -8.21 -26.04 12.59
CA ALA A 55 -7.15 -26.85 13.21
C ALA A 55 -7.54 -27.32 14.62
N LEU A 56 -8.25 -26.48 15.38
CA LEU A 56 -8.82 -26.87 16.67
C LEU A 56 -9.89 -27.95 16.53
N GLY A 57 -10.73 -27.88 15.49
CA GLY A 57 -11.72 -28.90 15.17
C GLY A 57 -11.10 -30.25 14.82
N HIS A 58 -10.05 -30.28 13.99
CA HIS A 58 -9.34 -31.52 13.67
C HIS A 58 -8.61 -32.11 14.88
N LEU A 59 -8.03 -31.27 15.73
CA LEU A 59 -7.45 -31.72 17.01
C LEU A 59 -8.51 -32.32 17.94
N ALA A 60 -9.68 -31.70 18.03
CA ALA A 60 -10.79 -32.19 18.84
C ALA A 60 -11.26 -33.57 18.34
N GLN A 61 -11.43 -33.70 17.02
CA GLN A 61 -11.81 -34.95 16.36
C GLN A 61 -10.78 -36.06 16.61
N LEU A 62 -9.48 -35.76 16.43
CA LEU A 62 -8.40 -36.71 16.64
C LEU A 62 -8.29 -37.16 18.09
N LEU A 63 -8.51 -36.24 19.03
CA LEU A 63 -8.46 -36.51 20.46
C LEU A 63 -9.80 -37.00 21.03
N GLY A 64 -10.83 -37.20 20.20
CA GLY A 64 -12.13 -37.71 20.62
C GLY A 64 -12.87 -36.82 21.62
N VAL A 65 -12.64 -35.50 21.59
CA VAL A 65 -13.28 -34.52 22.48
C VAL A 65 -14.14 -33.55 21.71
N ASN A 66 -15.13 -32.95 22.40
CA ASN A 66 -15.97 -31.94 21.77
C ASN A 66 -15.12 -30.68 21.49
N ARG A 67 -15.22 -30.14 20.27
CA ARG A 67 -14.56 -28.89 19.88
C ARG A 67 -14.90 -27.74 20.84
N ASP A 68 -16.15 -27.66 21.30
CA ASP A 68 -16.59 -26.57 22.17
C ASP A 68 -15.94 -26.67 23.56
N GLU A 69 -15.65 -27.89 24.04
CA GLU A 69 -14.87 -28.11 25.26
C GLU A 69 -13.46 -27.51 25.11
N LEU A 70 -12.76 -27.77 24.00
CA LEU A 70 -11.46 -27.15 23.74
C LEU A 70 -11.57 -25.63 23.51
N ALA A 71 -12.65 -25.16 22.88
CA ALA A 71 -12.86 -23.73 22.60
C ALA A 71 -13.05 -22.90 23.88
N THR A 72 -13.70 -23.44 24.92
CA THR A 72 -13.85 -22.76 26.22
C THR A 72 -12.52 -22.55 26.95
N LEU A 73 -11.51 -23.38 26.65
CA LEU A 73 -10.16 -23.30 27.24
C LEU A 73 -9.23 -22.37 26.46
N VAL A 74 -9.65 -21.88 25.29
CA VAL A 74 -8.98 -20.80 24.58
C VAL A 74 -9.17 -19.54 25.41
N GLN A 75 -8.15 -19.12 26.16
CA GLN A 75 -8.25 -17.92 26.98
C GLN A 75 -8.73 -16.73 26.14
N PRO A 76 -9.75 -15.96 26.60
CA PRO A 76 -10.07 -14.69 25.98
C PRO A 76 -8.82 -13.81 26.06
N ALA A 77 -8.53 -13.07 25.00
CA ALA A 77 -7.40 -12.14 25.01
C ALA A 77 -7.52 -11.26 26.27
N PRO A 78 -6.43 -10.97 27.00
CA PRO A 78 -6.48 -9.98 28.06
C PRO A 78 -7.13 -8.73 27.48
N LEU A 79 -8.16 -8.22 28.15
CA LEU A 79 -8.80 -6.95 27.81
C LEU A 79 -7.67 -5.93 27.74
N ARG A 80 -7.30 -5.54 26.51
CA ARG A 80 -6.34 -4.45 26.37
C ARG A 80 -6.97 -3.26 27.08
N PRO A 81 -6.22 -2.53 27.94
CA PRO A 81 -6.68 -1.21 28.35
C PRO A 81 -7.08 -0.45 27.08
N PRO A 82 -8.16 0.35 27.12
CA PRO A 82 -8.55 1.15 25.97
C PRO A 82 -7.29 1.87 25.50
N LEU A 83 -6.93 1.63 24.24
CA LEU A 83 -5.80 2.31 23.64
C LEU A 83 -6.03 3.80 23.91
N PRO A 84 -5.02 4.55 24.37
CA PRO A 84 -5.15 6.00 24.40
C PRO A 84 -5.65 6.43 23.02
N PRO A 85 -6.54 7.44 22.90
CA PRO A 85 -7.07 7.88 21.62
C PRO A 85 -5.90 8.00 20.67
N ARG A 86 -5.86 7.10 19.68
CA ARG A 86 -4.74 7.03 18.75
C ARG A 86 -4.84 8.33 17.98
N THR A 87 -3.86 9.20 18.16
CA THR A 87 -3.72 10.36 17.30
C THR A 87 -3.71 9.87 15.85
N PRO A 88 -4.25 10.65 14.90
CA PRO A 88 -4.42 10.23 13.51
C PRO A 88 -3.15 9.72 12.82
N ASP A 89 -1.98 9.98 13.42
CA ASP A 89 -0.70 9.44 12.97
C ASP A 89 0.13 8.78 14.09
N SER A 90 -0.45 7.79 14.78
CA SER A 90 0.28 6.98 15.78
C SER A 90 1.57 6.31 15.28
N LEU A 91 1.80 6.26 13.96
CA LEU A 91 2.99 5.68 13.31
C LEU A 91 3.98 6.73 12.77
N GLY A 92 3.66 8.03 12.82
CA GLY A 92 4.49 9.11 12.29
C GLY A 92 4.67 9.04 10.76
N LEU A 93 3.72 8.50 10.00
CA LEU A 93 3.77 8.31 8.55
C LEU A 93 3.48 9.60 7.78
N PHE A 94 2.58 10.43 8.30
CA PHE A 94 2.07 11.62 7.63
C PHE A 94 2.70 12.88 8.23
N VAL A 95 2.70 13.95 7.44
CA VAL A 95 3.27 15.23 7.82
C VAL A 95 2.12 16.20 8.09
N PHE A 96 2.13 16.87 9.23
CA PHE A 96 1.06 17.80 9.62
C PHE A 96 1.00 19.06 8.73
N PRO A 97 -0.17 19.73 8.66
CA PRO A 97 -0.41 20.82 7.71
C PRO A 97 0.62 21.94 7.72
N GLU A 98 1.09 22.37 8.89
CA GLU A 98 2.06 23.45 9.05
C GLU A 98 3.36 23.12 8.32
N LYS A 99 3.82 21.88 8.48
CA LYS A 99 5.03 21.40 7.81
C LYS A 99 4.82 21.19 6.30
N GLN A 100 3.60 20.86 5.87
CA GLN A 100 3.29 20.80 4.44
C GLN A 100 3.35 22.20 3.80
N ILE A 101 2.90 23.25 4.49
CA ILE A 101 3.03 24.65 4.03
C ILE A 101 4.51 25.02 3.87
N GLU A 102 5.35 24.72 4.87
CA GLU A 102 6.81 24.94 4.78
C GLU A 102 7.43 24.21 3.58
N ASN A 103 7.04 22.95 3.36
CA ASN A 103 7.51 22.17 2.21
C ASN A 103 7.12 22.85 0.89
N VAL A 104 5.88 23.32 0.74
CA VAL A 104 5.43 23.99 -0.49
C VAL A 104 6.14 25.33 -0.69
N HIS A 105 6.42 26.09 0.37
CA HIS A 105 7.25 27.30 0.25
C HIS A 105 8.64 26.97 -0.30
N GLU A 106 9.28 25.94 0.25
CA GLU A 106 10.60 25.51 -0.18
C GLU A 106 10.60 25.01 -1.63
N TRP A 107 9.62 24.19 -2.02
CA TRP A 107 9.47 23.73 -3.39
C TRP A 107 9.20 24.89 -4.35
N ASN A 108 8.34 25.84 -3.97
CA ASN A 108 8.05 27.02 -4.78
C ASN A 108 9.31 27.85 -5.05
N ARG A 109 10.16 28.04 -4.02
CA ARG A 109 11.44 28.76 -4.12
C ARG A 109 12.42 28.03 -5.03
N THR A 110 12.63 26.74 -4.80
CA THR A 110 13.63 25.94 -5.51
C THR A 110 13.23 25.66 -6.97
N ARG A 111 11.93 25.41 -7.21
CA ARG A 111 11.39 25.06 -8.53
C ARG A 111 10.83 26.25 -9.30
N LYS A 112 10.83 27.46 -8.70
CA LYS A 112 10.35 28.71 -9.30
C LYS A 112 8.91 28.58 -9.83
N TRP A 113 8.00 28.03 -9.02
CA TRP A 113 6.60 27.83 -9.40
C TRP A 113 5.79 29.13 -9.52
N ARG A 114 6.33 30.24 -8.98
CA ARG A 114 5.69 31.57 -8.97
C ARG A 114 4.35 31.57 -8.25
N LEU A 115 4.24 30.79 -7.18
CA LEU A 115 3.17 30.97 -6.19
C LEU A 115 3.51 32.20 -5.35
N THR A 116 2.52 33.05 -5.11
CA THR A 116 2.69 34.30 -4.35
C THR A 116 1.98 34.21 -3.01
N ASP A 117 2.23 35.17 -2.12
CA ASP A 117 1.55 35.24 -0.81
C ASP A 117 0.03 35.33 -0.95
N ILE A 118 -0.48 35.88 -2.07
CA ILE A 118 -1.91 35.88 -2.39
C ILE A 118 -2.44 34.46 -2.59
N ASP A 119 -1.67 33.57 -3.22
CA ASP A 119 -2.07 32.17 -3.41
C ASP A 119 -2.12 31.43 -2.06
N PHE A 120 -1.18 31.70 -1.15
CA PHE A 120 -1.17 31.13 0.21
C PHE A 120 -2.29 31.71 1.09
N ALA A 121 -2.56 33.01 0.98
CA ALA A 121 -3.67 33.64 1.71
C ALA A 121 -5.04 33.06 1.30
N LYS A 122 -5.21 32.70 0.02
CA LYS A 122 -6.45 32.10 -0.51
C LYS A 122 -6.65 30.63 -0.09
N LEU A 123 -5.62 29.94 0.38
CA LEU A 123 -5.69 28.54 0.79
C LEU A 123 -6.63 28.33 1.98
N GLY A 124 -6.69 29.30 2.89
CA GLY A 124 -7.46 29.19 4.14
C GLY A 124 -6.85 28.21 5.15
N PRO A 125 -7.49 28.06 6.33
CA PRO A 125 -7.02 27.16 7.37
C PRO A 125 -7.09 25.69 6.92
N ALA A 126 -6.17 24.87 7.43
CA ALA A 126 -6.20 23.44 7.16
C ALA A 126 -7.48 22.79 7.74
N PRO A 127 -8.12 21.88 7.00
CA PRO A 127 -9.24 21.09 7.53
C PRO A 127 -8.83 20.29 8.77
N LYS A 128 -9.81 19.97 9.62
CA LYS A 128 -9.60 19.06 10.75
C LYS A 128 -9.06 17.73 10.22
N TRP A 129 -7.97 17.25 10.81
CA TRP A 129 -7.40 15.97 10.44
C TRP A 129 -8.39 14.83 10.76
N PRO A 130 -8.65 13.90 9.82
CA PRO A 130 -9.58 12.79 10.04
C PRO A 130 -9.13 11.83 11.15
N ASP A 131 -10.06 11.20 11.86
CA ASP A 131 -9.72 10.24 12.92
C ASP A 131 -9.27 8.86 12.38
N ASP A 132 -9.38 8.64 11.06
CA ASP A 132 -8.97 7.41 10.37
C ASP A 132 -7.44 7.34 10.10
N HIS A 133 -6.89 6.13 10.09
CA HIS A 133 -5.45 5.86 10.04
C HIS A 133 -4.83 5.88 8.65
N LEU A 134 -5.64 5.82 7.58
CA LEU A 134 -5.18 5.87 6.19
C LEU A 134 -5.76 7.04 5.41
N THR A 135 -6.39 7.98 6.10
CA THR A 135 -6.86 9.23 5.52
C THR A 135 -5.97 10.38 5.97
N ALA A 136 -5.50 11.21 5.03
CA ALA A 136 -4.64 12.35 5.34
C ALA A 136 -5.18 13.65 4.76
N VAL A 137 -4.88 14.76 5.45
CA VAL A 137 -5.01 16.11 4.89
C VAL A 137 -3.75 16.41 4.09
N VAL A 138 -3.91 16.77 2.81
CA VAL A 138 -2.82 16.97 1.85
C VAL A 138 -2.91 18.35 1.25
N LEU A 139 -1.82 19.11 1.30
CA LEU A 139 -1.67 20.37 0.56
C LEU A 139 -1.30 20.06 -0.88
N VAL A 140 -2.14 20.48 -1.83
CA VAL A 140 -1.96 20.18 -3.25
C VAL A 140 -1.71 21.47 -4.03
N PRO A 141 -0.51 21.67 -4.60
CA PRO A 141 -0.22 22.79 -5.48
C PRO A 141 -0.60 22.47 -6.92
N TYR A 142 -1.76 22.96 -7.38
CA TYR A 142 -2.15 22.92 -8.78
C TYR A 142 -1.47 24.05 -9.54
N LEU A 143 -0.64 23.72 -10.53
CA LEU A 143 0.11 24.67 -11.35
C LEU A 143 -0.68 25.07 -12.61
N GLN A 144 -0.04 25.77 -13.55
CA GLN A 144 -0.70 26.34 -14.73
C GLN A 144 -1.37 25.29 -15.63
N THR A 145 -0.81 24.10 -15.73
CA THR A 145 -1.33 23.02 -16.58
C THR A 145 -1.31 21.69 -15.85
N ILE A 146 -2.11 20.73 -16.33
CA ILE A 146 -2.15 19.34 -15.84
C ILE A 146 -0.75 18.73 -15.90
N HIS A 147 -0.11 18.81 -17.08
CA HIS A 147 1.23 18.28 -17.32
C HIS A 147 2.27 18.92 -16.40
N ARG A 148 2.26 20.25 -16.25
CA ARG A 148 3.21 20.94 -15.37
C ARG A 148 3.02 20.51 -13.91
N THR A 149 1.78 20.40 -13.46
CA THR A 149 1.46 19.96 -12.09
C THR A 149 1.99 18.56 -11.82
N PHE A 150 1.68 17.62 -12.72
CA PHE A 150 2.12 16.22 -12.63
C PHE A 150 3.65 16.10 -12.63
N LYS A 151 4.30 16.71 -13.62
CA LYS A 151 5.75 16.64 -13.79
C LYS A 151 6.52 17.29 -12.64
N GLU A 152 6.08 18.48 -12.20
CA GLU A 152 6.76 19.18 -11.11
C GLU A 152 6.63 18.43 -9.77
N LEU A 153 5.45 17.89 -9.47
CA LEU A 153 5.27 17.06 -8.27
C LEU A 153 6.08 15.76 -8.35
N TRP A 154 6.16 15.14 -9.53
CA TRP A 154 7.03 13.99 -9.74
C TRP A 154 8.50 14.34 -9.48
N LEU A 155 8.99 15.45 -10.02
CA LEU A 155 10.39 15.87 -9.85
C LEU A 155 10.71 16.22 -8.38
N VAL A 156 9.75 16.76 -7.63
CA VAL A 156 9.90 16.95 -6.18
C VAL A 156 9.98 15.60 -5.47
N PHE A 157 9.06 14.68 -5.77
CA PHE A 157 9.10 13.32 -5.23
C PHE A 157 10.43 12.63 -5.54
N GLU A 158 10.91 12.74 -6.77
CA GLU A 158 12.18 12.17 -7.20
C GLU A 158 13.34 12.76 -6.42
N ALA A 159 13.43 14.07 -6.27
CA ALA A 159 14.49 14.72 -5.50
C ALA A 159 14.52 14.27 -4.02
N ILE A 160 13.35 13.98 -3.42
CA ILE A 160 13.24 13.55 -2.02
C ILE A 160 13.66 12.08 -1.84
N HIS A 161 13.40 11.24 -2.84
CA HIS A 161 13.51 9.78 -2.72
C HIS A 161 14.65 9.15 -3.52
N SER A 162 15.27 9.88 -4.43
CA SER A 162 16.44 9.43 -5.17
C SER A 162 17.63 9.28 -4.22
N SER A 163 18.11 8.04 -4.08
CA SER A 163 19.38 7.72 -3.43
C SER A 163 20.30 7.05 -4.45
N SER A 164 21.59 6.94 -4.14
CA SER A 164 22.60 6.33 -5.04
C SER A 164 22.28 4.88 -5.48
N TYR A 165 21.29 4.23 -4.85
CA TYR A 165 20.90 2.83 -5.09
C TYR A 165 19.46 2.64 -5.60
N ASP A 166 18.63 3.69 -5.60
CA ASP A 166 17.23 3.67 -6.05
C ASP A 166 17.12 4.48 -7.34
N THR A 167 16.98 3.81 -8.49
CA THR A 167 16.69 4.51 -9.75
C THR A 167 15.19 4.64 -9.90
N LEU A 168 14.70 5.88 -9.84
CA LEU A 168 13.31 6.17 -10.09
C LEU A 168 13.04 6.17 -11.60
N ALA A 169 12.05 5.41 -12.05
CA ALA A 169 11.67 5.33 -13.45
C ALA A 169 10.48 6.25 -13.75
N TYR A 170 10.68 7.17 -14.69
CA TYR A 170 9.64 8.05 -15.23
C TYR A 170 9.56 7.85 -16.74
N ASP A 171 8.41 7.41 -17.23
CA ASP A 171 8.19 7.22 -18.67
C ASP A 171 7.94 8.57 -19.36
N ASN A 172 9.03 9.30 -19.62
CA ASN A 172 9.02 10.58 -20.34
C ASN A 172 8.31 10.47 -21.70
N ASP A 173 8.40 9.33 -22.37
CA ASP A 173 7.80 9.16 -23.69
C ASP A 173 6.27 9.09 -23.56
N CYS A 174 5.78 8.36 -22.56
CA CYS A 174 4.36 8.21 -22.30
C CYS A 174 3.70 9.50 -21.73
N PHE A 175 4.32 10.13 -20.74
CA PHE A 175 3.72 11.26 -20.02
C PHE A 175 3.96 12.62 -20.68
N ASP A 176 5.13 12.85 -21.28
CA ASP A 176 5.51 14.18 -21.78
C ASP A 176 5.44 14.25 -23.31
N LYS A 177 6.05 13.30 -24.04
CA LYS A 177 6.24 13.43 -25.50
C LYS A 177 4.98 13.12 -26.31
N ARG A 178 4.19 12.14 -25.89
CA ARG A 178 3.00 11.71 -26.65
C ARG A 178 1.71 12.43 -26.24
N GLY A 179 1.80 13.42 -25.34
CA GLY A 179 0.63 14.11 -24.78
C GLY A 179 -0.34 13.15 -24.11
N GLY A 180 0.18 12.02 -23.62
CA GLY A 180 -0.60 10.88 -23.20
C GLY A 180 -1.26 11.06 -21.85
N LEU A 181 -1.25 12.24 -21.22
CA LEU A 181 -1.79 12.46 -19.88
C LEU A 181 -2.98 13.42 -19.90
N ARG A 182 -4.11 12.99 -19.33
CA ARG A 182 -5.28 13.85 -19.06
C ARG A 182 -5.87 13.58 -17.68
N LEU A 183 -6.72 14.49 -17.21
CA LEU A 183 -7.58 14.21 -16.06
C LEU A 183 -8.80 13.38 -16.50
N GLN A 184 -9.41 12.67 -15.57
CA GLN A 184 -10.68 11.99 -15.86
C GLN A 184 -11.75 12.97 -16.37
N PRO A 185 -12.69 12.52 -17.22
CA PRO A 185 -13.81 13.34 -17.68
C PRO A 185 -14.57 13.98 -16.50
N GLY A 186 -14.92 15.26 -16.63
CA GLY A 186 -15.64 16.02 -15.60
C GLY A 186 -14.75 16.69 -14.55
N VAL A 187 -13.44 16.40 -14.52
CA VAL A 187 -12.51 17.04 -13.58
C VAL A 187 -11.92 18.31 -14.19
N GLU A 188 -12.12 19.44 -13.52
CA GLU A 188 -11.55 20.72 -13.93
C GLU A 188 -10.18 20.99 -13.28
N HIS A 189 -9.20 21.38 -14.10
CA HIS A 189 -7.88 21.83 -13.64
C HIS A 189 -7.84 23.35 -13.51
N LYS A 190 -7.55 23.86 -12.31
CA LYS A 190 -7.36 25.30 -12.04
C LYS A 190 -6.09 25.51 -11.23
N ARG A 191 -5.26 26.49 -11.61
CA ARG A 191 -4.07 26.89 -10.84
C ARG A 191 -4.50 27.43 -9.47
N ARG A 192 -4.13 26.73 -8.39
CA ARG A 192 -4.40 27.13 -6.99
C ARG A 192 -3.66 26.22 -6.00
N LEU A 193 -3.54 26.68 -4.76
CA LEU A 193 -3.31 25.80 -3.63
C LEU A 193 -4.66 25.28 -3.12
N LYS A 194 -4.72 24.02 -2.71
CA LYS A 194 -5.94 23.40 -2.20
C LYS A 194 -5.61 22.36 -1.13
N TRP A 195 -6.35 22.38 -0.02
CA TRP A 195 -6.38 21.26 0.91
C TRP A 195 -7.28 20.15 0.38
N GLU A 196 -6.77 18.92 0.34
CA GLU A 196 -7.53 17.73 -0.03
C GLU A 196 -7.49 16.72 1.12
N ILE A 197 -8.64 16.13 1.44
CA ILE A 197 -8.71 14.99 2.36
C ILE A 197 -8.73 13.75 1.49
N ILE A 198 -7.70 12.91 1.61
CA ILE A 198 -7.51 11.75 0.75
C ILE A 198 -7.52 10.49 1.59
N ASP A 199 -8.46 9.60 1.32
CA ASP A 199 -8.45 8.23 1.81
C ASP A 199 -7.59 7.37 0.88
N PHE A 200 -6.48 6.84 1.41
CA PHE A 200 -5.56 5.99 0.65
C PHE A 200 -5.99 4.51 0.62
N SER A 201 -6.97 4.11 1.44
CA SER A 201 -7.44 2.72 1.51
C SER A 201 -7.89 2.18 0.14
N PRO A 202 -8.77 2.86 -0.63
CA PRO A 202 -9.21 2.37 -1.94
C PRO A 202 -8.16 2.51 -3.05
N LEU A 203 -7.09 3.29 -2.81
CA LEU A 203 -6.05 3.59 -3.81
C LEU A 203 -4.96 2.52 -3.89
N SER A 204 -5.09 1.49 -3.05
CA SER A 204 -4.24 0.31 -3.07
C SER A 204 -4.39 -0.43 -4.40
N TYR A 205 -3.28 -0.66 -5.12
CA TYR A 205 -3.28 -1.44 -6.35
C TYR A 205 -3.80 -2.87 -6.04
N PRO A 206 -4.88 -3.34 -6.70
CA PRO A 206 -5.43 -4.65 -6.42
C PRO A 206 -4.44 -5.75 -6.82
N ARG A 207 -4.25 -6.75 -5.95
CA ARG A 207 -3.49 -7.95 -6.32
C ARG A 207 -4.24 -8.87 -7.29
N GLU A 208 -5.57 -8.74 -7.40
CA GLU A 208 -6.43 -9.74 -8.05
C GLU A 208 -7.47 -9.15 -9.03
N THR A 209 -7.48 -7.86 -9.31
CA THR A 209 -8.48 -7.26 -10.22
C THR A 209 -7.89 -6.29 -11.22
N THR A 210 -8.47 -6.33 -12.43
CA THR A 210 -8.18 -5.43 -13.55
C THR A 210 -8.38 -3.96 -13.15
N VAL A 211 -7.44 -3.11 -13.54
CA VAL A 211 -7.46 -1.64 -13.34
C VAL A 211 -8.74 -1.01 -13.93
N SER A 212 -9.41 -1.72 -14.84
CA SER A 212 -10.75 -1.43 -15.36
C SER A 212 -11.80 -1.09 -14.30
N SER A 213 -11.67 -1.56 -13.06
CA SER A 213 -12.63 -1.26 -11.98
C SER A 213 -12.55 0.17 -11.41
N TYR A 214 -11.49 0.92 -11.73
CA TYR A 214 -11.30 2.30 -11.26
C TYR A 214 -11.86 3.37 -12.21
N HIS A 215 -12.14 3.02 -13.47
CA HIS A 215 -12.80 3.92 -14.43
C HIS A 215 -14.23 4.27 -14.03
N ASN A 216 -14.84 3.50 -13.13
CA ASN A 216 -16.26 3.60 -12.76
C ASN A 216 -16.49 3.96 -11.28
N ARG A 217 -15.47 4.38 -10.52
CA ARG A 217 -15.63 4.66 -9.08
C ARG A 217 -15.42 6.14 -8.73
N SER A 218 -16.56 6.81 -8.52
CA SER A 218 -16.76 8.07 -7.80
C SER A 218 -16.38 9.38 -8.50
N GLU A 219 -17.22 10.40 -8.30
CA GLU A 219 -17.10 11.77 -8.82
C GLU A 219 -15.99 12.61 -8.14
N ASN A 220 -15.13 12.03 -7.29
CA ASN A 220 -14.12 12.78 -6.51
C ASN A 220 -12.80 12.02 -6.32
N LEU A 221 -12.32 11.35 -7.38
CA LEU A 221 -11.02 10.71 -7.33
C LEU A 221 -9.88 11.74 -7.17
N PRO A 222 -8.88 11.47 -6.30
CA PRO A 222 -7.78 12.40 -6.10
C PRO A 222 -6.92 12.48 -7.36
N ASN A 223 -6.71 13.71 -7.83
CA ASN A 223 -5.89 14.03 -9.01
C ASN A 223 -4.41 14.14 -8.61
N ALA A 224 -3.88 15.36 -8.60
CA ALA A 224 -2.53 15.68 -8.16
C ALA A 224 -2.29 15.38 -6.67
N GLY A 225 -3.36 15.23 -5.88
CA GLY A 225 -3.28 15.02 -4.43
C GLY A 225 -2.47 13.80 -4.02
N VAL A 226 -2.55 12.69 -4.78
CA VAL A 226 -1.74 11.50 -4.50
C VAL A 226 -0.25 11.78 -4.72
N LEU A 227 0.11 12.49 -5.80
CA LEU A 227 1.51 12.89 -6.05
C LEU A 227 2.03 13.86 -5.00
N ALA A 228 1.21 14.83 -4.60
CA ALA A 228 1.56 15.75 -3.52
C ALA A 228 1.77 15.01 -2.19
N ALA A 229 0.94 14.01 -1.89
CA ALA A 229 1.10 13.15 -0.71
C ALA A 229 2.40 12.34 -0.75
N LEU A 230 2.76 11.77 -1.91
CA LEU A 230 4.01 11.04 -2.10
C LEU A 230 5.24 11.94 -1.82
N ALA A 231 5.18 13.21 -2.22
CA ALA A 231 6.21 14.20 -1.93
C ALA A 231 6.21 14.62 -0.44
N HIS A 232 5.05 14.88 0.15
CA HIS A 232 4.93 15.33 1.54
C HIS A 232 5.27 14.25 2.58
N PHE A 233 5.01 12.96 2.28
CA PHE A 233 5.02 11.89 3.29
C PHE A 233 6.15 10.86 3.07
N PRO A 234 7.42 11.24 3.25
CA PRO A 234 8.54 10.36 2.89
C PRO A 234 8.64 9.10 3.79
N LYS A 235 8.12 9.13 5.01
CA LYS A 235 8.05 7.95 5.89
C LYS A 235 7.01 6.94 5.41
N TRP A 236 5.85 7.42 4.96
CA TRP A 236 4.83 6.60 4.32
C TRP A 236 5.37 5.88 3.09
N VAL A 237 6.01 6.62 2.17
CA VAL A 237 6.60 6.05 0.95
C VAL A 237 7.67 5.00 1.26
N ARG A 238 8.56 5.24 2.25
CA ARG A 238 9.58 4.26 2.65
C ARG A 238 9.01 2.95 3.18
N ARG A 239 7.77 2.94 3.68
CA ARG A 239 7.07 1.73 4.14
C ARG A 239 6.19 1.09 3.06
N MET A 240 6.02 1.75 1.91
CA MET A 240 5.46 1.16 0.71
C MET A 240 6.43 0.11 0.19
N ASN A 241 6.11 -1.16 0.36
CA ASN A 241 6.93 -2.29 -0.08
C ASN A 241 6.06 -3.44 -0.63
N GLY A 242 4.76 -3.18 -0.83
CA GLY A 242 3.80 -4.16 -1.31
C GLY A 242 3.33 -5.18 -0.26
N SER A 243 3.92 -5.22 0.94
CA SER A 243 3.52 -6.11 2.03
C SER A 243 2.89 -5.36 3.21
N THR A 244 3.46 -4.22 3.59
CA THR A 244 3.02 -3.38 4.73
C THR A 244 2.11 -2.26 4.26
N ILE A 245 2.49 -1.60 3.16
CA ILE A 245 1.70 -0.58 2.48
C ILE A 245 1.71 -0.95 0.99
N PRO A 246 0.53 -1.12 0.35
CA PRO A 246 0.43 -1.53 -1.04
C PRO A 246 0.89 -0.41 -2.00
N PRO A 247 1.21 -0.75 -3.26
CA PRO A 247 1.40 0.24 -4.32
C PRO A 247 0.17 1.14 -4.45
N VAL A 248 0.37 2.38 -4.89
CA VAL A 248 -0.70 3.37 -4.95
C VAL A 248 -0.94 3.80 -6.39
N ILE A 249 -2.21 3.82 -6.78
CA ILE A 249 -2.65 4.31 -8.08
C ILE A 249 -2.95 5.82 -8.02
N LEU A 250 -2.87 6.49 -9.17
CA LEU A 250 -3.21 7.91 -9.32
C LEU A 250 -4.51 8.03 -10.13
N PRO A 251 -5.67 7.78 -9.51
CA PRO A 251 -6.90 7.47 -10.24
C PRO A 251 -7.50 8.67 -10.97
N GLY A 252 -7.19 9.91 -10.55
CA GLY A 252 -7.65 11.13 -11.22
C GLY A 252 -6.95 11.40 -12.56
N TYR A 253 -5.89 10.66 -12.90
CA TYR A 253 -5.20 10.76 -14.18
C TYR A 253 -5.51 9.58 -15.09
N GLN A 254 -5.65 9.86 -16.38
CA GLN A 254 -5.73 8.86 -17.45
C GLN A 254 -4.55 8.99 -18.38
N VAL A 255 -4.06 7.84 -18.83
CA VAL A 255 -2.95 7.72 -19.75
C VAL A 255 -3.41 7.06 -21.04
N LYS A 256 -2.94 7.60 -22.16
CA LYS A 256 -3.23 7.10 -23.49
C LYS A 256 -2.43 5.81 -23.78
N ASP A 257 -3.13 4.76 -24.20
CA ASP A 257 -2.56 3.49 -24.68
C ASP A 257 -2.43 3.54 -26.21
N ASP A 258 -1.27 3.96 -26.72
CA ASP A 258 -1.02 4.02 -28.16
C ASP A 258 -0.94 2.64 -28.84
N ARG A 259 -0.91 1.54 -28.06
CA ARG A 259 -0.91 0.17 -28.60
C ARG A 259 -2.31 -0.28 -29.00
N VAL A 260 -3.34 0.46 -28.61
CA VAL A 260 -4.72 0.24 -29.04
C VAL A 260 -4.89 0.81 -30.44
N THR A 261 -4.89 -0.08 -31.43
CA THR A 261 -5.05 0.25 -32.85
C THR A 261 -6.52 0.20 -33.31
N GLU A 262 -7.39 -0.46 -32.55
CA GLU A 262 -8.83 -0.54 -32.85
C GLU A 262 -9.51 0.84 -32.76
N VAL A 263 -10.31 1.16 -33.77
CA VAL A 263 -10.96 2.47 -33.94
C VAL A 263 -12.03 2.74 -32.87
N LEU A 264 -12.63 1.69 -32.31
CA LEU A 264 -13.74 1.78 -31.35
C LEU A 264 -13.31 1.63 -29.89
N ALA A 265 -12.05 1.32 -29.61
CA ALA A 265 -11.57 1.11 -28.26
C ALA A 265 -11.14 2.44 -27.62
N ASP A 266 -11.56 2.70 -26.38
CA ASP A 266 -11.11 3.88 -25.63
C ASP A 266 -9.60 3.79 -25.38
N LYS A 267 -8.86 4.71 -26.01
CA LYS A 267 -7.41 4.80 -25.89
C LYS A 267 -6.99 5.34 -24.52
N TRP A 268 -7.89 5.94 -23.74
CA TRP A 268 -7.57 6.57 -22.45
C TRP A 268 -7.92 5.69 -21.24
N ARG A 269 -7.44 4.45 -21.29
CA ARG A 269 -7.82 3.39 -20.34
C ARG A 269 -6.78 3.08 -19.27
N LEU A 270 -5.61 3.71 -19.31
CA LEU A 270 -4.52 3.43 -18.37
C LEU A 270 -4.51 4.44 -17.25
N VAL A 271 -4.06 4.02 -16.07
CA VAL A 271 -3.93 4.88 -14.90
C VAL A 271 -2.47 4.84 -14.46
N PRO A 272 -1.84 5.97 -14.09
CA PRO A 272 -0.49 5.93 -13.53
C PRO A 272 -0.51 5.19 -12.19
N VAL A 273 0.47 4.31 -11.98
CA VAL A 273 0.63 3.58 -10.73
C VAL A 273 2.07 3.68 -10.27
N LEU A 274 2.24 4.00 -8.99
CA LEU A 274 3.52 3.90 -8.32
C LEU A 274 3.64 2.52 -7.69
N PHE A 275 4.53 1.69 -8.22
CA PHE A 275 4.79 0.34 -7.69
C PHE A 275 6.28 0.01 -7.60
N TRP A 276 6.56 -1.06 -6.85
CA TRP A 276 7.89 -1.61 -6.62
C TRP A 276 8.18 -2.72 -7.61
N VAL A 277 9.29 -2.61 -8.34
CA VAL A 277 9.82 -3.70 -9.17
C VAL A 277 11.13 -4.20 -8.58
N ARG A 278 11.22 -5.52 -8.37
CA ARG A 278 12.43 -6.18 -7.86
C ARG A 278 13.27 -6.69 -9.05
N MET A 279 14.13 -5.85 -9.62
CA MET A 279 14.97 -6.20 -10.78
C MET A 279 16.45 -5.92 -10.49
N ARG A 280 17.16 -6.82 -9.77
CA ARG A 280 18.60 -6.76 -9.39
C ARG A 280 19.14 -5.47 -8.71
N ARG A 281 18.44 -4.33 -8.81
CA ARG A 281 18.51 -3.05 -8.09
C ARG A 281 17.07 -2.59 -7.82
N PHE A 282 16.88 -1.70 -6.85
CA PHE A 282 15.57 -1.23 -6.46
C PHE A 282 15.09 -0.13 -7.42
N HIS A 283 13.92 -0.33 -8.03
CA HIS A 283 13.29 0.65 -8.91
C HIS A 283 11.91 1.01 -8.36
N ARG A 284 11.67 2.29 -8.06
CA ARG A 284 10.28 2.81 -7.96
C ARG A 284 9.99 3.55 -9.24
N GLY A 285 8.85 3.32 -9.85
CA GLY A 285 8.52 4.01 -11.09
C GLY A 285 7.06 4.31 -11.20
N LEU A 286 6.75 5.41 -11.89
CA LEU A 286 5.41 5.71 -12.31
C LEU A 286 5.23 5.11 -13.70
N TRP A 287 4.36 4.10 -13.81
CA TRP A 287 4.07 3.49 -15.09
C TRP A 287 2.58 3.54 -15.38
N PRO A 288 2.19 3.58 -16.66
CA PRO A 288 0.83 3.26 -17.02
C PRO A 288 0.55 1.79 -16.67
N CYS A 289 -0.37 1.51 -15.76
CA CYS A 289 -0.76 0.12 -15.50
C CYS A 289 -1.66 -0.39 -16.62
N TYR A 290 -1.15 -1.42 -17.30
CA TYR A 290 -1.91 -2.21 -18.25
C TYR A 290 -2.82 -3.20 -17.51
N ASN A 291 -4.00 -3.48 -18.07
CA ASN A 291 -5.00 -4.38 -17.48
C ASN A 291 -4.52 -5.84 -17.31
N SER A 292 -3.31 -6.21 -17.77
CA SER A 292 -2.73 -7.52 -17.51
C SER A 292 -1.80 -7.48 -16.30
N ASN A 293 -2.26 -8.18 -15.27
CA ASN A 293 -1.53 -8.71 -14.11
C ASN A 293 0.02 -8.61 -14.21
N PRO A 294 0.69 -7.57 -13.66
CA PRO A 294 2.15 -7.48 -13.69
C PRO A 294 2.81 -8.52 -12.78
N CYS A 295 2.04 -9.15 -11.88
CA CYS A 295 2.58 -9.94 -10.79
C CYS A 295 2.52 -11.46 -10.96
N GLN A 296 1.93 -12.02 -12.03
CA GLN A 296 1.83 -13.48 -12.09
C GLN A 296 2.35 -14.23 -13.31
N ASN A 297 2.50 -13.69 -14.53
CA ASN A 297 3.04 -14.53 -15.62
C ASN A 297 3.66 -13.84 -16.85
N GLU A 298 3.81 -12.52 -16.91
CA GLU A 298 4.32 -11.89 -18.14
C GLU A 298 5.85 -11.70 -18.21
N PHE A 299 6.60 -11.91 -17.13
CA PHE A 299 8.08 -11.77 -17.17
C PHE A 299 8.84 -13.02 -17.61
N SER A 300 8.15 -14.10 -18.00
CA SER A 300 8.79 -15.28 -18.63
C SER A 300 8.86 -15.19 -20.16
N HIS A 301 8.18 -14.25 -20.81
CA HIS A 301 8.10 -14.21 -22.28
C HIS A 301 8.27 -12.86 -22.97
N TYR A 302 8.68 -11.78 -22.28
CA TYR A 302 9.21 -10.62 -23.01
C TYR A 302 10.65 -10.93 -23.46
N PRO A 303 10.92 -11.08 -24.77
CA PRO A 303 12.29 -11.00 -25.25
C PRO A 303 12.83 -9.62 -24.85
N LEU A 304 13.98 -9.66 -24.19
CA LEU A 304 14.80 -8.53 -23.78
C LEU A 304 15.09 -7.61 -24.97
N THR A 305 14.23 -6.64 -25.27
CA THR A 305 14.66 -5.42 -25.95
C THR A 305 15.05 -4.40 -24.91
N ILE A 306 16.29 -4.55 -24.44
CA ILE A 306 17.03 -3.50 -23.73
C ILE A 306 16.98 -2.25 -24.62
N PRO A 307 16.46 -1.11 -24.13
CA PRO A 307 16.55 0.13 -24.87
C PRO A 307 18.03 0.45 -25.16
N ARG A 308 18.37 0.64 -26.43
CA ARG A 308 19.74 0.83 -26.93
C ARG A 308 20.53 1.97 -26.27
N TRP A 309 19.89 2.82 -25.47
CA TRP A 309 20.53 3.90 -24.71
C TRP A 309 21.03 3.48 -23.32
N ILE A 310 20.77 2.25 -22.87
CA ILE A 310 21.34 1.66 -21.64
C ILE A 310 22.70 1.00 -21.92
N LEU A 311 22.97 0.65 -23.17
CA LEU A 311 24.30 0.27 -23.62
C LEU A 311 24.92 1.53 -24.22
N GLY A 312 25.71 2.25 -23.40
CA GLY A 312 26.59 3.30 -23.94
C GLY A 312 27.48 2.76 -25.07
N PRO A 313 28.08 3.65 -25.88
CA PRO A 313 28.87 3.26 -27.05
C PRO A 313 29.94 2.22 -26.76
#